data_AF-A0A7X8LX57-F1
#
_entry.id   AF-A0A7X8LX57-F1
#
_cell.length_a   1.000
_cell.length_b   1.000
_cell.length_c   1.000
_cell.angle_alpha   90.00
_cell.angle_beta   90.00
_cell.angle_gamma   90.00
#
_symmetry.space_group_name_H-M   'P 1'
#
loop_
_entity.id
_entity.type
_entity.pdbx_description
1 polymer ?
#
loop_
_entity_poly.entity_id
_entity_poly.type
_entity_poly.pdbx_seq_one_letter_code
_entity_poly.pdbx_strand_id
1 'polypeptide(L)'
;IPVMFSERLINPDSIEDGQNIQVEGQFRSYNNYNNESGHKLMLTVFAREIEILTEEVTNKNPNQIHLNGFVCRKPVYRTTPFGREIADILLAVNRAYNKSDYIPCIAWGRNARFAGSFEVGDNIRVWGRIQSRTYQKKLSEDEVEERVAYEISVSKMEVVKENNNKKE
;
A
#
# COMPACT_ATOMS: atom_id res chain seq x y z
N ILE A 1 2.04 11.28 -0.02
CA ILE A 1 2.58 9.89 0.07
C ILE A 1 4.04 10.02 0.50
N PRO A 2 4.49 9.32 1.55
CA PRO A 2 5.87 9.41 2.01
C PRO A 2 6.80 8.76 0.98
N VAL A 3 7.91 9.44 0.69
CA VAL A 3 8.95 9.00 -0.22
C VAL A 3 10.28 8.99 0.54
N MET A 4 11.05 7.93 0.38
CA MET A 4 12.41 7.81 0.88
C MET A 4 13.35 7.64 -0.30
N PHE A 5 14.41 8.44 -0.36
CA PHE A 5 15.35 8.44 -1.47
C PHE A 5 16.79 8.56 -0.98
N SER A 6 17.75 8.20 -1.83
CA SER A 6 19.17 8.42 -1.57
C SER A 6 19.58 9.77 -2.12
N GLU A 7 20.44 10.50 -1.40
CA GLU A 7 21.08 11.74 -1.86
C GLU A 7 21.86 11.57 -3.17
N ARG A 8 22.20 10.32 -3.55
CA ARG A 8 22.81 10.01 -4.85
C ARG A 8 21.85 10.16 -6.04
N LEU A 9 20.54 10.11 -5.80
CA LEU A 9 19.54 10.32 -6.85
C LEU A 9 19.34 11.81 -7.12
N ILE A 10 19.28 12.59 -6.04
CA ILE A 10 19.04 14.02 -6.10
C ILE A 10 19.52 14.67 -4.79
N ASN A 11 20.08 15.88 -4.89
CA ASN A 11 20.43 16.67 -3.72
C ASN A 11 19.13 17.06 -2.99
N PRO A 12 18.94 16.72 -1.70
CA PRO A 12 17.77 17.15 -0.94
C PRO A 12 17.52 18.66 -1.00
N ASP A 13 18.58 19.46 -1.02
CA ASP A 13 18.48 20.94 -1.05
C ASP A 13 17.97 21.48 -2.39
N SER A 14 17.94 20.67 -3.45
CA SER A 14 17.40 21.06 -4.76
C SER A 14 15.88 20.87 -4.89
N ILE A 15 15.25 20.21 -3.91
CA ILE A 15 13.81 19.99 -3.90
C ILE A 15 13.16 21.11 -3.10
N GLU A 16 12.34 21.90 -3.77
CA GLU A 16 11.62 23.03 -3.17
C GLU A 16 10.11 22.79 -3.12
N ASP A 17 9.44 23.39 -2.15
CA ASP A 17 7.99 23.34 -2.02
C ASP A 17 7.31 23.91 -3.28
N GLY A 18 6.31 23.18 -3.78
CA GLY A 18 5.58 23.55 -5.00
C GLY A 18 6.20 23.04 -6.30
N GLN A 19 7.40 22.46 -6.27
CA GLN A 19 7.98 21.81 -7.44
C GLN A 19 7.25 20.49 -7.76
N ASN A 20 7.04 20.25 -9.05
CA ASN A 20 6.55 18.96 -9.53
C ASN A 20 7.73 18.00 -9.66
N ILE A 21 7.57 16.80 -9.10
CA ILE A 21 8.55 15.73 -9.24
C ILE A 21 7.88 14.45 -9.72
N GLN A 22 8.60 13.69 -10.55
CA GLN A 22 8.27 12.31 -10.85
C GLN A 22 9.11 11.39 -9.99
N VAL A 23 8.46 10.38 -9.39
CA VAL A 23 9.12 9.40 -8.53
C VAL A 23 8.78 8.01 -9.01
N GLU A 24 9.80 7.24 -9.35
CA GLU A 24 9.67 5.81 -9.65
C GLU A 24 10.39 4.98 -8.61
N GLY A 25 9.76 3.91 -8.12
CA GLY A 25 10.31 3.19 -6.98
C GLY A 25 9.50 1.99 -6.55
N GLN A 26 9.77 1.54 -5.33
CA GLN A 26 9.12 0.38 -4.73
C GLN A 26 8.32 0.83 -3.51
N PHE A 27 7.08 0.40 -3.40
CA PHE A 27 6.31 0.64 -2.19
C PHE A 27 6.70 -0.38 -1.13
N ARG A 28 7.27 0.12 -0.04
CA ARG A 28 7.99 -0.68 0.95
C ARG A 28 7.37 -0.52 2.32
N SER A 29 7.20 -1.65 3.00
CA SER A 29 6.86 -1.76 4.41
C SER A 29 8.12 -2.04 5.26
N TYR A 30 8.14 -1.52 6.48
CA TYR A 30 9.11 -1.87 7.53
C TYR A 30 8.52 -1.57 8.90
N ASN A 31 8.93 -2.34 9.90
CA ASN A 31 8.56 -2.07 11.28
C ASN A 31 9.49 -0.99 11.84
N ASN A 32 8.90 0.09 12.35
CA ASN A 32 9.63 1.04 13.18
C ASN A 32 9.64 0.54 14.62
N TYR A 33 10.83 0.29 15.16
CA TYR A 33 11.08 -0.14 16.53
C TYR A 33 11.57 1.05 17.35
N ASN A 34 10.76 2.10 17.45
CA ASN A 34 11.03 3.18 18.40
C ASN A 34 10.37 2.82 19.73
N ASN A 35 11.17 2.75 20.80
CA ASN A 35 10.74 2.30 22.13
C ASN A 35 9.62 3.16 22.74
N GLU A 36 9.42 4.40 22.26
CA GLU A 36 8.44 5.34 22.80
C GLU A 36 7.04 5.22 22.15
N SER A 37 6.94 4.81 20.88
CA SER A 37 5.67 4.84 20.12
C SER A 37 5.09 3.45 19.84
N GLY A 38 5.77 2.40 20.31
CA GLY A 38 5.44 1.00 20.05
C GLY A 38 5.67 0.57 18.60
N HIS A 39 5.34 -0.69 18.29
CA HIS A 39 5.49 -1.24 16.94
C HIS A 39 4.56 -0.53 15.96
N LYS A 40 5.14 0.14 14.95
CA LYS A 40 4.39 0.79 13.87
C LYS A 40 4.89 0.29 12.53
N LEU A 41 3.98 -0.28 11.73
CA LEU A 41 4.27 -0.60 10.33
C LEU A 41 4.31 0.71 9.54
N MET A 42 5.48 1.03 9.01
CA MET A 42 5.70 2.18 8.14
C MET A 42 5.64 1.72 6.69
N LEU A 43 4.94 2.49 5.85
CA LEU A 43 4.82 2.25 4.42
C LEU A 43 5.32 3.50 3.70
N THR A 44 6.30 3.34 2.82
CA THR A 44 6.94 4.44 2.09
C THR A 44 7.29 4.02 0.67
N VAL A 45 7.31 4.97 -0.26
CA VAL A 45 7.89 4.74 -1.58
C VAL A 45 9.40 4.86 -1.47
N PHE A 46 10.12 3.77 -1.65
CA PHE A 46 11.57 3.79 -1.80
C PHE A 46 11.91 4.14 -3.24
N ALA A 47 12.29 5.39 -3.47
CA ALA A 47 12.61 5.91 -4.79
C ALA A 47 13.86 5.22 -5.35
N ARG A 48 13.75 4.83 -6.61
CA ARG A 48 14.86 4.38 -7.45
C ARG A 48 15.28 5.47 -8.42
N GLU A 49 14.33 6.30 -8.85
CA GLU A 49 14.52 7.42 -9.74
C GLU A 49 13.65 8.59 -9.25
N ILE A 50 14.20 9.80 -9.31
CA ILE A 50 13.50 11.05 -9.03
C ILE A 50 13.89 12.05 -10.11
N GLU A 51 12.91 12.71 -10.70
CA GLU A 51 13.10 13.75 -11.70
C GLU A 51 12.32 15.00 -11.29
N ILE A 52 12.97 16.17 -11.33
CA ILE A 52 12.29 17.47 -11.19
C ILE A 52 11.70 17.81 -12.55
N LEU A 53 10.39 18.02 -12.59
CA LEU A 53 9.67 18.36 -13.80
C LEU A 53 9.66 19.88 -13.99
N THR A 54 10.18 20.33 -15.12
CA THR A 54 10.20 21.76 -15.51
C THR A 54 8.97 22.17 -16.32
N GLU A 55 8.30 21.20 -16.95
CA GLU A 55 7.09 21.41 -17.75
C GLU A 55 5.82 21.09 -16.94
N GLU A 56 4.67 21.60 -17.40
CA GLU A 56 3.39 21.29 -16.78
C GLU A 56 3.09 19.78 -16.84
N VAL A 57 2.66 19.23 -15.70
CA VAL A 57 2.32 17.81 -15.59
C VAL A 57 1.03 17.53 -16.37
N THR A 58 1.16 16.99 -17.58
CA THR A 58 0.02 16.62 -18.43
C THR A 58 -0.56 15.22 -18.13
N ASN A 59 0.13 14.44 -17.27
CA ASN A 59 -0.28 13.07 -16.95
C ASN A 59 -1.56 13.05 -16.10
N LYS A 60 -2.64 12.50 -16.66
CA LYS A 60 -3.95 12.41 -15.99
C LYS A 60 -3.98 11.46 -14.80
N ASN A 61 -3.07 10.49 -14.71
CA ASN A 61 -3.05 9.46 -13.66
C ASN A 61 -1.62 9.21 -13.14
N PRO A 62 -1.02 10.16 -12.38
CA PRO A 62 0.38 10.05 -11.96
C PRO A 62 0.62 9.02 -10.85
N ASN A 63 -0.41 8.63 -10.10
CA ASN A 63 -0.29 7.69 -8.99
C ASN A 63 -0.75 6.30 -9.42
N GLN A 64 0.20 5.45 -9.76
CA GLN A 64 -0.05 4.07 -10.20
C GLN A 64 0.86 3.11 -9.44
N ILE A 65 0.32 1.94 -9.12
CA ILE A 65 1.11 0.86 -8.53
C ILE A 65 0.67 -0.48 -9.12
N HIS A 66 1.65 -1.35 -9.32
CA HIS A 66 1.45 -2.75 -9.66
C HIS A 66 2.25 -3.61 -8.67
N LEU A 67 1.58 -4.57 -8.05
CA LEU A 67 2.17 -5.49 -7.08
C LEU A 67 1.88 -6.93 -7.49
N ASN A 68 2.85 -7.82 -7.27
CA ASN A 68 2.67 -9.26 -7.32
C ASN A 68 3.04 -9.81 -5.94
N GLY A 69 2.10 -10.48 -5.28
CA GLY A 69 2.32 -10.98 -3.92
C GLY A 69 1.38 -12.10 -3.52
N PHE A 70 1.45 -12.48 -2.25
CA PHE A 70 0.73 -13.61 -1.69
C PHE A 70 -0.22 -13.15 -0.59
N VAL A 71 -1.43 -13.69 -0.55
CA VAL A 71 -2.42 -13.35 0.48
C VAL A 71 -1.96 -13.89 1.84
N CYS A 72 -1.70 -13.00 2.82
CA CYS A 72 -1.15 -13.39 4.12
C CYS A 72 -2.21 -13.89 5.12
N ARG A 73 -3.45 -13.44 4.94
CA ARG A 73 -4.59 -13.74 5.79
C ARG A 73 -5.85 -13.73 4.94
N LYS A 74 -6.86 -14.50 5.33
CA LYS A 74 -8.17 -14.51 4.65
C LYS A 74 -8.68 -13.07 4.50
N PRO A 75 -9.01 -12.60 3.27
CA PRO A 75 -9.51 -11.25 3.09
C PRO A 75 -10.80 -10.99 3.86
N VAL A 76 -10.90 -9.80 4.46
CA VAL A 76 -12.08 -9.42 5.26
C VAL A 76 -13.08 -8.69 4.37
N TYR A 77 -13.95 -9.47 3.74
CA TYR A 77 -15.08 -8.94 2.97
C TYR A 77 -16.22 -8.49 3.89
N ARG A 78 -16.75 -7.29 3.66
CA ARG A 78 -17.89 -6.75 4.41
C ARG A 78 -18.65 -5.68 3.61
N THR A 79 -19.79 -5.28 4.14
CA THR A 79 -20.58 -4.16 3.61
C THR A 79 -20.48 -2.98 4.58
N THR A 80 -20.15 -1.80 4.08
CA THR A 80 -20.19 -0.55 4.86
C THR A 80 -21.63 -0.17 5.23
N PRO A 81 -21.84 0.69 6.24
CA PRO A 81 -23.20 1.16 6.60
C PRO A 81 -23.98 1.79 5.44
N PHE A 82 -23.28 2.32 4.43
CA PHE A 82 -23.88 2.89 3.21
C PHE A 82 -24.06 1.87 2.06
N GLY A 83 -24.01 0.57 2.34
CA GLY A 83 -24.25 -0.48 1.35
C GLY A 83 -23.10 -0.73 0.37
N ARG A 84 -21.94 -0.08 0.52
CA ARG A 84 -20.76 -0.33 -0.33
C ARG A 84 -20.01 -1.56 0.13
N GLU A 85 -19.69 -2.44 -0.81
CA GLU A 85 -18.89 -3.64 -0.57
C GLU A 85 -17.41 -3.29 -0.54
N ILE A 86 -16.70 -3.82 0.46
CA ILE A 86 -15.27 -3.58 0.70
C ILE A 86 -14.59 -4.88 1.13
N ALA A 87 -13.34 -5.08 0.72
CA ALA A 87 -12.52 -6.17 1.22
C ALA A 87 -11.13 -5.67 1.61
N ASP A 88 -10.67 -6.05 2.80
CA ASP A 88 -9.32 -5.77 3.28
C ASP A 88 -8.41 -6.96 2.99
N ILE A 89 -7.36 -6.74 2.21
CA ILE A 89 -6.36 -7.74 1.83
C ILE A 89 -5.03 -7.34 2.45
N LEU A 90 -4.29 -8.30 3.03
CA LEU A 90 -2.90 -8.11 3.41
C LEU A 90 -2.04 -8.91 2.44
N LEU A 91 -1.22 -8.22 1.65
CA LEU A 91 -0.44 -8.81 0.58
C LEU A 91 1.05 -8.86 0.94
N ALA A 92 1.64 -10.06 0.93
CA ALA A 92 3.07 -10.28 1.05
C ALA A 92 3.75 -10.13 -0.32
N VAL A 93 4.50 -9.06 -0.53
CA VAL A 93 5.27 -8.81 -1.75
C VAL A 93 6.73 -9.15 -1.49
N ASN A 94 7.20 -10.23 -2.12
CA ASN A 94 8.56 -10.70 -1.92
C ASN A 94 9.58 -9.76 -2.56
N ARG A 95 10.72 -9.60 -1.89
CA ARG A 95 11.87 -8.81 -2.31
C ARG A 95 13.10 -9.71 -2.39
N ALA A 96 14.16 -9.16 -2.97
CA ALA A 96 15.49 -9.75 -2.85
C ALA A 96 15.88 -9.98 -1.38
N TYR A 97 16.80 -10.92 -1.16
CA TYR A 97 17.34 -11.30 0.15
C TYR A 97 16.29 -11.85 1.14
N ASN A 98 15.30 -12.61 0.64
CA ASN A 98 14.28 -13.30 1.46
C ASN A 98 13.52 -12.37 2.41
N LYS A 99 13.33 -11.11 2.01
CA LYS A 99 12.48 -10.15 2.72
C LYS A 99 11.14 -10.04 2.01
N SER A 100 10.08 -9.76 2.76
CA SER A 100 8.76 -9.52 2.19
C SER A 100 8.17 -8.25 2.77
N ASP A 101 7.41 -7.57 1.92
CA ASP A 101 6.56 -6.46 2.29
C ASP A 101 5.15 -6.89 2.62
N TYR A 102 4.60 -6.36 3.69
CA TYR A 102 3.22 -6.58 4.06
C TYR A 102 2.43 -5.32 3.74
N ILE A 103 1.75 -5.34 2.59
CA ILE A 103 1.08 -4.16 2.03
C ILE A 103 -0.44 -4.33 2.20
N PRO A 104 -1.10 -3.43 2.94
CA PRO A 104 -2.55 -3.38 3.00
C PRO A 104 -3.12 -2.94 1.65
N CYS A 105 -4.08 -3.70 1.13
CA CYS A 105 -4.81 -3.40 -0.08
C CYS A 105 -6.31 -3.39 0.23
N ILE A 106 -7.01 -2.35 -0.23
CA ILE A 106 -8.46 -2.19 -0.08
C ILE A 106 -9.12 -2.31 -1.43
N ALA A 107 -10.01 -3.29 -1.56
CA ALA A 107 -10.81 -3.53 -2.74
C ALA A 107 -12.26 -3.07 -2.52
N TRP A 108 -12.93 -2.64 -3.59
CA TRP A 108 -14.30 -2.12 -3.55
C TRP A 108 -15.20 -2.82 -4.58
N GLY A 109 -16.49 -2.93 -4.28
CA GLY A 109 -17.51 -3.44 -5.22
C GLY A 109 -17.18 -4.83 -5.77
N ARG A 110 -17.15 -4.98 -7.10
CA ARG A 110 -16.82 -6.26 -7.75
C ARG A 110 -15.46 -6.80 -7.34
N ASN A 111 -14.46 -5.94 -7.18
CA ASN A 111 -13.13 -6.34 -6.70
C ASN A 111 -13.18 -6.82 -5.24
N ALA A 112 -14.04 -6.24 -4.41
CA ALA A 112 -14.23 -6.71 -3.03
C ALA A 112 -14.85 -8.11 -2.99
N ARG A 113 -15.91 -8.36 -3.77
CA ARG A 113 -16.51 -9.69 -3.88
C ARG A 113 -15.52 -10.74 -4.37
N PHE A 114 -14.74 -10.39 -5.40
CA PHE A 114 -13.71 -11.27 -5.92
C PHE A 114 -12.61 -11.55 -4.89
N ALA A 115 -12.16 -10.53 -4.15
CA ALA A 115 -11.19 -10.72 -3.09
C ALA A 115 -11.70 -11.65 -1.97
N GLY A 116 -13.01 -11.68 -1.71
CA GLY A 116 -13.61 -12.58 -0.72
C GLY A 116 -13.40 -14.07 -1.02
N SER A 117 -13.14 -14.45 -2.27
CA SER A 117 -12.88 -15.84 -2.64
C SER A 117 -11.42 -16.26 -2.45
N PHE A 118 -10.49 -15.34 -2.20
CA PHE A 118 -9.07 -15.71 -2.05
C PHE A 118 -8.81 -16.44 -0.74
N GLU A 119 -7.88 -17.38 -0.79
CA GLU A 119 -7.36 -18.11 0.36
C GLU A 119 -5.95 -17.63 0.74
N VAL A 120 -5.54 -17.97 1.95
CA VAL A 120 -4.16 -17.71 2.40
C VAL A 120 -3.18 -18.44 1.49
N GLY A 121 -2.18 -17.72 1.01
CA GLY A 121 -1.15 -18.23 0.11
C GLY A 121 -1.49 -18.11 -1.38
N ASP A 122 -2.68 -17.66 -1.76
CA ASP A 122 -2.98 -17.37 -3.17
C ASP A 122 -2.03 -16.28 -3.69
N ASN A 123 -1.45 -16.52 -4.87
CA ASN A 123 -0.62 -15.54 -5.54
C ASN A 123 -1.50 -14.66 -6.43
N ILE A 124 -1.52 -13.36 -6.15
CA ILE A 124 -2.33 -12.39 -6.87
C ILE A 124 -1.48 -11.23 -7.38
N ARG A 125 -1.90 -10.63 -8.49
CA ARG A 125 -1.44 -9.30 -8.91
C ARG A 125 -2.51 -8.27 -8.64
N VAL A 126 -2.07 -7.08 -8.24
CA VAL A 126 -2.92 -5.95 -7.89
C VAL A 126 -2.43 -4.72 -8.63
N TRP A 127 -3.36 -3.99 -9.23
CA TRP A 127 -3.16 -2.65 -9.77
C TRP A 127 -4.00 -1.65 -9.02
N GLY A 128 -3.48 -0.46 -8.82
CA GLY A 128 -4.22 0.58 -8.10
C GLY A 128 -3.43 1.85 -7.95
N ARG A 129 -3.71 2.54 -6.84
CA ARG A 129 -3.01 3.74 -6.41
C ARG A 129 -2.69 3.65 -4.93
N ILE A 130 -1.61 4.31 -4.51
CA ILE A 130 -1.33 4.46 -3.08
C ILE A 130 -2.28 5.53 -2.52
N GLN A 131 -2.93 5.23 -1.40
CA GLN A 131 -3.85 6.12 -0.72
C GLN A 131 -3.47 6.21 0.77
N SER A 132 -3.75 7.37 1.36
CA SER A 132 -3.69 7.55 2.81
C SER A 132 -5.09 7.77 3.38
N ARG A 133 -5.28 7.37 4.63
CA ARG A 133 -6.47 7.71 5.41
C ARG A 133 -6.08 8.03 6.84
N THR A 134 -6.77 9.01 7.40
CA THR A 134 -6.67 9.37 8.81
C THR A 134 -7.64 8.50 9.62
N TYR A 135 -7.22 8.06 10.80
CA TYR A 135 -8.06 7.35 11.75
C TYR A 135 -7.71 7.74 13.18
N GLN A 136 -8.69 7.65 14.08
CA GLN A 136 -8.46 7.84 15.50
C GLN A 136 -8.16 6.49 16.14
N LYS A 137 -7.03 6.39 16.83
CA LYS A 137 -6.70 5.25 17.68
C LYS A 137 -7.05 5.62 19.12
N LYS A 138 -7.97 4.87 19.72
CA LYS A 138 -8.28 5.00 21.15
C LYS A 138 -7.12 4.42 21.96
N LEU A 139 -6.50 5.24 22.82
CA LEU A 139 -5.41 4.86 23.73
C LEU A 139 -5.95 4.49 25.11
N SER A 140 -6.96 5.22 25.58
CA SER A 140 -7.69 4.99 26.83
C SER A 140 -9.15 5.46 26.68
N GLU A 141 -9.96 5.44 27.74
CA GLU A 141 -11.35 5.92 27.66
C GLU A 141 -11.47 7.37 27.18
N ASP A 142 -10.55 8.23 27.63
CA ASP A 142 -10.55 9.68 27.39
C ASP A 142 -9.50 10.14 26.35
N GLU A 143 -8.57 9.27 25.97
CA GLU A 143 -7.47 9.63 25.07
C GLU A 143 -7.61 8.98 23.69
N VAL A 144 -7.65 9.82 22.66
CA VAL A 144 -7.61 9.41 21.25
C VAL A 144 -6.44 10.08 20.55
N GLU A 145 -5.72 9.30 19.74
CA GLU A 145 -4.60 9.77 18.95
C GLU A 145 -4.97 9.69 17.47
N GLU A 146 -4.81 10.79 16.74
CA GLU A 146 -4.98 10.80 15.30
C GLU A 146 -3.77 10.19 14.60
N ARG A 147 -4.01 9.22 13.70
CA ARG A 147 -2.97 8.49 12.98
C ARG A 147 -3.28 8.42 11.49
N VAL A 148 -2.22 8.36 10.68
CA VAL A 148 -2.33 8.15 9.23
C VAL A 148 -1.92 6.71 8.90
N ALA A 149 -2.77 6.03 8.12
CA ALA A 149 -2.46 4.75 7.49
C ALA A 149 -2.26 4.94 5.99
N TYR A 150 -1.39 4.13 5.39
CA TYR A 150 -1.20 4.04 3.95
C TYR A 150 -1.61 2.66 3.45
N GLU A 151 -2.21 2.60 2.27
CA GLU A 151 -2.79 1.39 1.70
C GLU A 151 -2.88 1.51 0.17
N ILE A 152 -3.14 0.40 -0.51
CA ILE A 152 -3.40 0.39 -1.94
C ILE A 152 -4.90 0.39 -2.17
N SER A 153 -5.41 1.41 -2.88
CA SER A 153 -6.77 1.41 -3.42
C SER A 153 -6.77 0.59 -4.71
N VAL A 154 -7.40 -0.59 -4.68
CA VAL A 154 -7.34 -1.55 -5.78
C VAL A 154 -8.30 -1.18 -6.91
N SER A 155 -7.74 -1.01 -8.11
CA SER A 155 -8.49 -0.78 -9.35
C SER A 155 -8.75 -2.07 -10.13
N LYS A 156 -7.78 -3.01 -10.10
CA LYS A 156 -7.85 -4.31 -10.76
C LYS A 156 -7.04 -5.32 -9.96
N MET A 157 -7.45 -6.58 -9.98
CA MET A 157 -6.68 -7.70 -9.45
C MET A 157 -6.86 -8.94 -10.32
N GLU A 158 -5.89 -9.85 -10.30
CA GLU A 158 -5.96 -11.16 -10.94
C GLU A 158 -5.26 -12.21 -10.08
N VAL A 159 -5.72 -13.47 -10.19
CA VAL A 159 -5.05 -14.61 -9.60
C VAL A 159 -4.01 -15.13 -10.59
N VAL A 160 -2.76 -15.24 -10.15
CA VAL A 160 -1.65 -15.77 -10.95
C VAL A 160 -1.49 -17.26 -10.71
N LYS A 161 -1.59 -17.68 -9.45
CA LYS A 161 -1.50 -19.09 -9.05
C LYS A 161 -2.37 -19.32 -7.83
N GLU A 162 -3.28 -20.27 -7.94
CA GLU A 162 -4.07 -20.73 -6.80
C GLU A 162 -3.19 -21.56 -5.87
N ASN A 163 -3.41 -21.41 -4.56
CA ASN A 163 -2.81 -22.32 -3.60
C ASN A 163 -3.51 -23.68 -3.70
N ASN A 164 -2.77 -24.73 -4.09
CA ASN A 164 -3.29 -26.09 -4.28
C ASN A 164 -3.74 -26.78 -2.97
N ASN A 165 -3.66 -26.09 -1.82
CA ASN A 165 -4.18 -26.56 -0.54
C ASN A 165 -5.67 -26.25 -0.32
N LYS A 166 -6.43 -25.87 -1.36
CA LYS A 166 -7.90 -25.88 -1.29
C LYS A 166 -8.34 -27.29 -0.91
N LYS A 167 -8.75 -27.49 0.35
CA LYS A 167 -9.50 -28.69 0.71
C LYS A 167 -10.82 -28.60 -0.05
N GLU A 168 -11.01 -29.52 -1.00
CA GLU A 168 -12.34 -29.80 -1.57
C GLU A 168 -13.35 -30.11 -0.45
#